data_AF-X0T5H6-F1
#
_entry.id   AF-X0T5H6-F1
#
_cell.length_a   1.000
_cell.length_b   1.000
_cell.length_c   1.000
_cell.angle_alpha   90.00
_cell.angle_beta   90.00
_cell.angle_gamma   90.00
#
_symmetry.space_group_name_H-M   'P 1'
#
loop_
_entity.id
_entity.type
_entity.pdbx_description
1 polymer ?
#
loop_
_entity_poly.entity_id
_entity_poly.type
_entity_poly.pdbx_seq_one_letter_code
_entity_poly.pdbx_strand_id
1 'polypeptide(L)'
;GTLSGTPTVTYVAAKDTMTQVLAVASVGAGSTVIKAGETVTITAASGAINRLNLSTRQVILDEAGAPIVWTGTVTEEVTLSSGAGNVTVTGPAIFEAAGAYNTVSQSPLSGDVVTFSGAASDIIQPNLFWHKQAFSIGSVPIKKLHSTDTLATTEDGLQFRVSKGVGFLENEQKVRFDFRPAYGVMNPFFAGQGFGAP
;
A
#
# COMPACT_ATOMS: atom_id res chain seq x y z
N GLY A 1 15.66 -8.64 8.75
CA GLY A 1 15.16 -9.82 9.50
C GLY A 1 15.01 -10.98 8.54
N THR A 2 14.25 -12.01 8.90
CA THR A 2 13.91 -13.11 7.99
C THR A 2 12.41 -13.40 8.00
N LEU A 3 11.92 -14.08 6.97
CA LEU A 3 10.60 -14.68 6.99
C LEU A 3 10.57 -15.83 8.02
N SER A 4 9.64 -15.78 8.97
CA SER A 4 9.47 -16.82 9.99
C SER A 4 8.59 -17.98 9.53
N GLY A 5 7.93 -17.84 8.37
CA GLY A 5 7.19 -18.88 7.69
C GLY A 5 7.05 -18.57 6.21
N THR A 6 6.78 -19.60 5.40
CA THR A 6 6.55 -19.44 3.96
C THR A 6 5.24 -18.68 3.73
N PRO A 7 5.26 -17.51 3.05
CA PRO A 7 4.04 -16.76 2.77
C PRO A 7 3.11 -17.52 1.83
N THR A 8 1.81 -17.23 1.89
CA THR A 8 0.87 -17.69 0.86
C THR A 8 1.07 -16.85 -0.40
N VAL A 9 1.46 -17.49 -1.51
CA VAL A 9 1.89 -16.83 -2.76
C VAL A 9 0.94 -17.10 -3.94
N THR A 10 -0.26 -17.59 -3.68
CA THR A 10 -1.24 -17.94 -4.72
C THR A 10 -2.05 -16.72 -5.16
N TYR A 11 -2.46 -16.67 -6.43
CA TYR A 11 -3.34 -15.61 -6.93
C TYR A 11 -4.69 -15.61 -6.21
N VAL A 12 -5.23 -16.79 -5.90
CA VAL A 12 -6.54 -16.93 -5.24
C VAL A 12 -6.61 -16.20 -3.89
N ALA A 13 -5.51 -16.25 -3.12
CA ALA A 13 -5.40 -15.60 -1.82
C ALA A 13 -5.31 -14.07 -1.93
N ALA A 14 -4.83 -13.54 -3.05
CA ALA A 14 -4.58 -12.11 -3.24
C ALA A 14 -5.57 -11.40 -4.16
N LYS A 15 -6.35 -12.12 -4.98
CA LYS A 15 -7.15 -11.54 -6.09
C LYS A 15 -8.11 -10.40 -5.68
N ASP A 16 -8.63 -10.43 -4.45
CA ASP A 16 -9.66 -9.49 -3.99
C ASP A 16 -9.07 -8.24 -3.31
N THR A 17 -7.89 -8.37 -2.69
CA THR A 17 -7.26 -7.29 -1.91
C THR A 17 -5.95 -6.79 -2.51
N MET A 18 -5.30 -7.62 -3.33
CA MET A 18 -3.92 -7.47 -3.79
C MET A 18 -2.96 -7.20 -2.63
N THR A 19 -3.15 -7.92 -1.52
CA THR A 19 -2.28 -7.88 -0.35
C THR A 19 -1.71 -9.26 -0.03
N GLN A 20 -0.61 -9.28 0.72
CA GLN A 20 0.03 -10.48 1.22
C GLN A 20 0.49 -10.24 2.66
N VAL A 21 0.44 -11.27 3.49
CA VAL A 21 0.99 -11.24 4.85
C VAL A 21 2.37 -11.86 4.84
N LEU A 22 3.35 -11.13 5.37
CA LEU A 22 4.71 -11.61 5.62
C LEU A 22 4.86 -11.85 7.11
N ALA A 23 4.99 -13.11 7.53
CA ALA A 23 5.39 -13.44 8.89
C ALA A 23 6.90 -13.22 8.99
N VAL A 24 7.35 -12.31 9.86
CA VAL A 24 8.75 -11.94 10.01
C VAL A 24 9.27 -12.29 11.40
N ALA A 25 10.59 -12.49 11.49
CA ALA A 25 11.33 -12.62 12.73
C ALA A 25 12.68 -11.89 12.63
N SER A 26 13.29 -11.64 13.78
CA SER A 26 14.61 -11.02 13.89
C SER A 26 14.71 -9.67 13.15
N VAL A 27 13.62 -8.90 13.16
CA VAL A 27 13.59 -7.53 12.63
C VAL A 27 13.92 -6.58 13.78
N GLY A 28 15.16 -6.09 13.81
CA GLY A 28 15.65 -5.23 14.90
C GLY A 28 15.84 -5.96 16.23
N ALA A 29 16.23 -5.21 17.26
CA ALA A 29 16.31 -5.69 18.64
C ALA A 29 15.16 -5.07 19.46
N GLY A 30 14.43 -5.88 20.23
CA GLY A 30 13.33 -5.40 21.08
C GLY A 30 12.05 -5.06 20.31
N SER A 31 11.32 -4.03 20.76
CA SER A 31 10.10 -3.56 20.12
C SER A 31 10.43 -2.68 18.92
N THR A 32 10.14 -3.15 17.71
CA THR A 32 10.41 -2.40 16.47
C THR A 32 9.09 -2.02 15.82
N VAL A 33 8.96 -0.75 15.45
CA VAL A 33 7.77 -0.25 14.74
C VAL A 33 8.09 -0.18 13.25
N ILE A 34 7.27 -0.84 12.44
CA ILE A 34 7.30 -0.74 10.98
C ILE A 34 6.12 0.14 10.58
N LYS A 35 6.40 1.26 9.90
CA LYS A 35 5.38 2.25 9.53
C LYS A 35 4.69 1.87 8.22
N ALA A 36 3.43 2.31 8.09
CA ALA A 36 2.71 2.23 6.82
C ALA A 36 3.45 3.05 5.76
N GLY A 37 3.51 2.52 4.53
CA GLY A 37 4.20 3.17 3.41
C GLY A 37 5.69 2.82 3.27
N GLU A 38 6.30 2.15 4.25
CA GLU A 38 7.65 1.58 4.09
C GLU A 38 7.66 0.54 2.98
N THR A 39 8.75 0.46 2.24
CA THR A 39 8.94 -0.58 1.23
C THR A 39 9.75 -1.74 1.80
N VAL A 40 9.41 -2.95 1.37
CA VAL A 40 10.09 -4.18 1.79
C VAL A 40 10.58 -4.95 0.56
N THR A 41 11.80 -5.46 0.65
CA THR A 41 12.39 -6.40 -0.31
C THR A 41 12.61 -7.75 0.34
N ILE A 42 12.63 -8.80 -0.48
CA ILE A 42 12.93 -10.16 -0.04
C ILE A 42 14.10 -10.71 -0.88
N THR A 43 15.11 -11.22 -0.19
CA THR A 43 16.26 -11.90 -0.79
C THR A 43 16.28 -13.35 -0.33
N ALA A 44 16.08 -14.26 -1.28
CA ALA A 44 16.16 -15.69 -1.02
C ALA A 44 17.62 -16.18 -1.03
N ALA A 45 17.86 -17.39 -0.51
CA ALA A 45 19.18 -18.01 -0.56
C ALA A 45 19.72 -18.19 -1.99
N SER A 46 18.82 -18.39 -2.96
CA SER A 46 19.10 -18.47 -4.40
C SER A 46 19.34 -17.11 -5.07
N GLY A 47 19.15 -16.00 -4.35
CA GLY A 47 19.29 -14.64 -4.86
C GLY A 47 18.05 -13.78 -4.63
N ALA A 48 18.10 -12.53 -5.10
CA ALA A 48 16.98 -11.60 -4.98
C ALA A 48 15.72 -12.12 -5.68
N ILE A 49 14.57 -11.86 -5.08
CA ILE A 49 13.28 -12.11 -5.73
C ILE A 49 13.00 -10.93 -6.67
N ASN A 50 12.87 -11.19 -7.96
CA ASN A 50 12.78 -10.14 -8.99
C ASN A 50 11.36 -10.00 -9.54
N ARG A 51 11.02 -8.79 -10.01
CA ARG A 51 9.74 -8.50 -10.66
C ARG A 51 9.66 -9.10 -12.05
N LEU A 52 8.46 -9.57 -12.40
CA LEU A 52 8.14 -9.99 -13.76
C LEU A 52 7.27 -8.97 -14.47
N ASN A 53 7.44 -8.87 -15.79
CA ASN A 53 6.49 -8.18 -16.64
C ASN A 53 5.13 -8.89 -16.57
N LEU A 54 4.08 -8.13 -16.29
CA LEU A 54 2.77 -8.72 -16.00
C LEU A 54 2.04 -9.31 -17.22
N SER A 55 2.57 -9.14 -18.43
CA SER A 55 2.05 -9.74 -19.66
C SER A 55 2.93 -10.89 -20.13
N THR A 56 4.24 -10.66 -20.22
CA THR A 56 5.17 -11.64 -20.81
C THR A 56 5.77 -12.61 -19.80
N ARG A 57 5.63 -12.36 -18.49
CA ARG A 57 6.25 -13.13 -17.40
C ARG A 57 7.79 -13.22 -17.47
N GLN A 58 8.42 -12.34 -18.25
CA GLN A 58 9.87 -12.21 -18.29
C GLN A 58 10.34 -11.30 -17.17
N VAL A 59 11.56 -11.53 -16.67
CA VAL A 59 12.19 -10.67 -15.67
C VAL A 59 12.36 -9.27 -16.24
N ILE A 60 12.02 -8.26 -15.44
CA ILE A 60 12.23 -6.85 -15.82
C ILE A 60 13.68 -6.49 -15.50
N LEU A 61 14.36 -5.88 -16.46
CA LEU A 61 15.74 -5.41 -16.32
C LEU A 61 15.77 -3.88 -16.27
N ASP A 62 16.74 -3.31 -15.56
CA ASP A 62 17.06 -1.89 -15.60
C ASP A 62 17.95 -1.51 -16.80
N GLU A 63 18.38 -0.26 -16.87
CA GLU A 63 19.25 0.25 -17.94
C GLU A 63 20.60 -0.47 -18.03
N ALA A 64 21.12 -0.95 -16.90
CA ALA A 64 22.38 -1.70 -16.84
C ALA A 64 22.19 -3.20 -17.11
N GLY A 65 20.97 -3.65 -17.38
CA GLY A 65 20.64 -5.06 -17.58
C GLY A 65 20.50 -5.86 -16.28
N ALA A 66 20.45 -5.21 -15.12
CA ALA A 66 20.27 -5.88 -13.84
C ALA A 66 18.78 -6.16 -13.57
N PRO A 67 18.42 -7.33 -13.02
CA PRO A 67 17.05 -7.63 -12.62
C PRO A 67 16.51 -6.64 -11.58
N ILE A 68 15.29 -6.14 -11.80
CA ILE A 68 14.61 -5.28 -10.85
C ILE A 68 14.02 -6.12 -9.72
N VAL A 69 14.50 -5.87 -8.49
CA VAL A 69 14.05 -6.57 -7.28
C VAL A 69 12.57 -6.27 -6.99
N TRP A 70 11.85 -7.27 -6.51
CA TRP A 70 10.49 -7.10 -6.00
C TRP A 70 10.47 -6.18 -4.79
N THR A 71 9.48 -5.29 -4.74
CA THR A 71 9.19 -4.53 -3.53
C THR A 71 7.70 -4.61 -3.24
N GLY A 72 7.37 -4.83 -1.97
CA GLY A 72 6.03 -4.61 -1.44
C GLY A 72 5.98 -3.31 -0.64
N THR A 73 4.79 -2.78 -0.41
CA THR A 73 4.59 -1.60 0.46
C THR A 73 3.74 -1.97 1.65
N VAL A 74 4.20 -1.65 2.87
CA VAL A 74 3.50 -1.93 4.12
C VAL A 74 2.19 -1.16 4.17
N THR A 75 1.07 -1.84 4.43
CA THR A 75 -0.27 -1.24 4.35
C THR A 75 -0.70 -0.53 5.63
N GLU A 76 -0.18 -0.96 6.78
CA GLU A 76 -0.54 -0.44 8.09
C GLU A 76 0.65 -0.52 9.05
N GLU A 77 0.68 0.36 10.05
CA GLU A 77 1.71 0.34 11.07
C GLU A 77 1.59 -0.93 11.92
N VAL A 78 2.72 -1.59 12.15
CA VAL A 78 2.81 -2.75 13.04
C VAL A 78 3.95 -2.58 14.03
N THR A 79 3.66 -2.87 15.30
CA THR A 79 4.67 -2.98 16.34
C THR A 79 5.04 -4.44 16.51
N LEU A 80 6.27 -4.78 16.15
CA LEU A 80 6.82 -6.13 16.29
C LEU A 80 7.32 -6.32 17.73
N SER A 81 6.76 -7.30 18.43
CA SER A 81 7.26 -7.70 19.75
C SER A 81 8.48 -8.60 19.56
N SER A 82 9.61 -8.25 20.18
CA SER A 82 10.88 -8.99 20.04
C SER A 82 11.33 -9.22 18.59
N GLY A 83 11.01 -8.26 17.70
CA GLY A 83 11.36 -8.32 16.28
C GLY A 83 10.61 -9.38 15.46
N ALA A 84 9.51 -9.92 15.97
CA ALA A 84 8.66 -10.88 15.26
C ALA A 84 7.21 -10.41 15.17
N GLY A 85 6.52 -10.80 14.10
CA GLY A 85 5.12 -10.46 13.87
C GLY A 85 4.70 -10.60 12.41
N ASN A 86 3.47 -10.19 12.11
CA ASN A 86 2.91 -10.21 10.77
C ASN A 86 2.93 -8.79 10.18
N VAL A 87 3.45 -8.66 8.97
CA VAL A 87 3.45 -7.41 8.22
C VAL A 87 2.59 -7.60 6.97
N THR A 88 1.53 -6.81 6.83
CA THR A 88 0.68 -6.83 5.63
C THR A 88 1.26 -5.87 4.59
N VAL A 89 1.43 -6.36 3.36
CA VAL A 89 1.99 -5.60 2.24
C VAL A 89 1.05 -5.60 1.04
N THR A 90 1.06 -4.53 0.25
CA THR A 90 0.45 -4.46 -1.08
C THR A 90 1.49 -4.72 -2.17
N GLY A 91 1.03 -5.24 -3.32
CA GLY A 91 1.90 -5.69 -4.40
C GLY A 91 2.45 -7.10 -4.14
N PRO A 92 1.59 -8.12 -4.00
CA PRO A 92 1.95 -9.45 -3.51
C PRO A 92 2.99 -10.14 -4.41
N ALA A 93 3.89 -10.90 -3.78
CA ALA A 93 4.84 -11.77 -4.46
C ALA A 93 4.14 -13.10 -4.84
N ILE A 94 3.40 -13.08 -5.95
CA ILE A 94 2.64 -14.23 -6.45
C ILE A 94 3.56 -15.13 -7.29
N PHE A 95 3.59 -16.42 -6.94
CA PHE A 95 4.35 -17.43 -7.66
C PHE A 95 3.62 -18.78 -7.62
N GLU A 96 3.15 -19.24 -8.79
CA GLU A 96 2.42 -20.49 -8.98
C GLU A 96 3.03 -21.32 -10.10
N ALA A 97 2.87 -22.64 -10.04
CA ALA A 97 3.47 -23.57 -11.02
C ALA A 97 2.98 -23.34 -12.46
N ALA A 98 1.71 -22.95 -12.64
CA ALA A 98 1.15 -22.63 -13.95
C ALA A 98 1.62 -21.27 -14.50
N GLY A 99 2.19 -20.41 -13.66
CA GLY A 99 2.83 -19.15 -14.07
C GLY A 99 1.90 -18.02 -14.53
N ALA A 100 0.63 -18.29 -14.78
CA ALA A 100 -0.29 -17.36 -15.44
C ALA A 100 -0.45 -16.02 -14.71
N TYR A 101 -0.35 -16.02 -13.37
CA TYR A 101 -0.51 -14.84 -12.52
C TYR A 101 0.78 -14.41 -11.81
N ASN A 102 1.92 -14.99 -12.17
CA ASN A 102 3.16 -14.72 -11.44
C ASN A 102 3.57 -13.25 -11.58
N THR A 103 3.90 -12.66 -10.43
CA THR A 103 4.42 -11.29 -10.32
C THR A 103 5.91 -11.28 -10.02
N VAL A 104 6.45 -12.40 -9.54
CA VAL A 104 7.86 -12.56 -9.15
C VAL A 104 8.53 -13.76 -9.81
N SER A 105 9.86 -13.74 -9.88
CA SER A 105 10.67 -14.78 -10.55
C SER A 105 10.83 -16.08 -9.78
N GLN A 106 10.60 -16.06 -8.46
CA GLN A 106 10.68 -17.22 -7.58
C GLN A 106 9.81 -16.99 -6.33
N SER A 107 9.42 -18.07 -5.66
CA SER A 107 8.63 -17.98 -4.42
C SER A 107 9.48 -17.50 -3.25
N PRO A 108 9.00 -16.54 -2.43
CA PRO A 108 9.48 -16.36 -1.07
C PRO A 108 9.28 -17.63 -0.24
N LEU A 109 10.24 -17.94 0.63
CA LEU A 109 10.24 -19.09 1.53
C LEU A 109 10.63 -18.67 2.95
N SER A 110 10.28 -19.51 3.93
CA SER A 110 10.76 -19.35 5.30
C SER A 110 12.29 -19.28 5.33
N GLY A 111 12.83 -18.34 6.10
CA GLY A 111 14.27 -18.11 6.23
C GLY A 111 14.84 -17.07 5.25
N ASP A 112 14.10 -16.69 4.20
CA ASP A 112 14.54 -15.63 3.29
C ASP A 112 14.68 -14.29 4.02
N VAL A 113 15.67 -13.50 3.61
CA VAL A 113 15.99 -12.22 4.25
C VAL A 113 14.97 -11.17 3.83
N VAL A 114 14.41 -10.47 4.81
CA VAL A 114 13.54 -9.30 4.60
C VAL A 114 14.27 -8.02 5.00
N THR A 115 14.21 -7.02 4.12
CA THR A 115 14.83 -5.71 4.31
C THR A 115 13.79 -4.62 4.10
N PHE A 116 13.67 -3.72 5.08
CA PHE A 116 12.80 -2.55 5.01
C PHE A 116 13.61 -1.32 4.57
N SER A 117 12.99 -0.41 3.81
CA SER A 117 13.68 0.73 3.19
C SER A 117 14.01 1.89 4.12
N GLY A 118 13.52 1.89 5.36
CA GLY A 118 13.80 2.93 6.35
C GLY A 118 14.41 2.37 7.63
N ALA A 119 15.29 3.15 8.28
CA ALA A 119 15.60 2.93 9.68
C ALA A 119 14.48 3.53 10.55
N ALA A 120 14.37 3.07 11.80
CA ALA A 120 13.26 3.40 12.71
C ALA A 120 13.06 4.89 13.02
N SER A 121 13.95 5.78 12.59
CA SER A 121 13.89 7.23 12.83
C SER A 121 14.01 8.08 11.57
N ASP A 122 14.12 7.46 10.40
CA ASP A 122 14.29 8.20 9.15
C ASP A 122 12.94 8.72 8.65
N ILE A 123 12.88 10.02 8.37
CA ILE A 123 11.76 10.61 7.65
C ILE A 123 12.08 10.51 6.17
N ILE A 124 11.34 9.66 5.46
CA ILE A 124 11.49 9.45 4.02
C ILE A 124 10.34 10.15 3.31
N GLN A 125 10.65 11.07 2.39
CA GLN A 125 9.67 11.70 1.50
C GLN A 125 9.87 11.19 0.06
N PRO A 126 9.11 10.18 -0.38
CA PRO A 126 9.25 9.63 -1.72
C PRO A 126 8.62 10.55 -2.78
N ASN A 127 9.18 10.54 -3.98
CA ASN A 127 8.44 11.01 -5.16
C ASN A 127 7.38 9.97 -5.52
N LEU A 128 6.21 10.43 -5.94
CA LEU A 128 5.11 9.54 -6.32
C LEU A 128 4.97 9.50 -7.84
N PHE A 129 4.85 8.29 -8.39
CA PHE A 129 4.54 8.09 -9.80
C PHE A 129 3.45 7.02 -9.93
N TRP A 130 2.54 7.20 -10.89
CA TRP A 130 1.46 6.26 -11.13
C TRP A 130 0.89 6.40 -12.53
N HIS A 131 0.30 5.31 -13.02
CA HIS A 131 -0.54 5.32 -14.21
C HIS A 131 -1.95 5.83 -13.86
N LYS A 132 -2.63 6.50 -14.81
CA LYS A 132 -3.98 7.05 -14.62
C LYS A 132 -5.00 6.04 -14.08
N GLN A 133 -4.82 4.75 -14.38
CA GLN A 133 -5.71 3.67 -13.94
C GLN A 133 -5.30 3.02 -12.61
N ALA A 134 -4.29 3.54 -11.88
CA ALA A 134 -3.87 2.96 -10.60
C ALA A 134 -4.92 3.20 -9.50
N PHE A 135 -5.48 4.40 -9.46
CA PHE A 135 -6.38 4.86 -8.41
C PHE A 135 -7.68 5.41 -9.00
N SER A 136 -8.76 5.31 -8.23
CA SER A 136 -10.04 5.94 -8.51
C SER A 136 -10.49 6.77 -7.32
N ILE A 137 -11.07 7.92 -7.61
CA ILE A 137 -11.74 8.76 -6.62
C ILE A 137 -13.15 9.06 -7.11
N GLY A 138 -14.10 8.89 -6.20
CA GLY A 138 -15.50 9.28 -6.38
C GLY A 138 -15.94 10.17 -5.22
N SER A 139 -17.08 10.83 -5.41
CA SER A 139 -17.78 11.49 -4.30
C SER A 139 -19.23 11.02 -4.28
N VAL A 140 -19.77 10.84 -3.07
CA VAL A 140 -21.16 10.43 -2.87
C VAL A 140 -21.98 11.67 -2.50
N PRO A 141 -22.97 12.06 -3.32
CA PRO A 141 -23.85 13.18 -3.00
C PRO A 141 -24.51 13.00 -1.63
N ILE A 142 -24.35 14.00 -0.77
CA ILE A 142 -24.87 13.96 0.61
C ILE A 142 -26.25 14.60 0.61
N LYS A 143 -27.24 13.88 1.14
CA LYS A 143 -28.61 14.41 1.29
C LYS A 143 -28.63 15.57 2.29
N LYS A 144 -29.47 16.56 1.99
CA LYS A 144 -29.80 17.64 2.94
C LYS A 144 -30.48 17.05 4.18
N LEU A 145 -30.11 17.55 5.36
CA LEU A 145 -30.91 17.32 6.56
C LEU A 145 -32.18 18.18 6.50
N HIS A 146 -33.17 17.86 7.33
CA HIS A 146 -34.40 18.65 7.48
C HIS A 146 -34.17 20.08 8.02
N SER A 147 -32.94 20.43 8.39
CA SER A 147 -32.52 21.74 8.88
C SER A 147 -32.21 22.72 7.72
N THR A 148 -31.65 23.89 8.03
CA THR A 148 -31.14 24.91 7.11
C THR A 148 -29.86 24.48 6.35
N ASP A 149 -29.92 23.31 5.70
CA ASP A 149 -28.85 22.79 4.87
C ASP A 149 -28.98 23.30 3.42
N THR A 150 -27.85 23.71 2.85
CA THR A 150 -27.72 23.92 1.41
C THR A 150 -26.67 23.00 0.81
N LEU A 151 -26.66 22.89 -0.52
CA LEU A 151 -25.62 22.20 -1.27
C LEU A 151 -24.80 23.24 -2.02
N ALA A 152 -23.49 23.12 -1.94
CA ALA A 152 -22.54 23.87 -2.74
C ALA A 152 -21.86 22.90 -3.71
N THR A 153 -21.56 23.35 -4.92
CA THR A 153 -20.76 22.59 -5.87
C THR A 153 -19.56 23.45 -6.23
N THR A 154 -18.35 22.90 -6.15
CA THR A 154 -17.14 23.61 -6.56
C THR A 154 -17.10 23.78 -8.07
N GLU A 155 -16.23 24.65 -8.57
CA GLU A 155 -15.95 24.79 -10.01
C GLU A 155 -15.54 23.44 -10.62
N ASP A 156 -14.77 22.64 -9.88
CA ASP A 156 -14.33 21.30 -10.28
C ASP A 156 -15.44 20.22 -10.16
N GLY A 157 -16.68 20.60 -9.85
CA GLY A 157 -17.83 19.70 -9.82
C GLY A 157 -17.98 18.86 -8.55
N LEU A 158 -17.24 19.15 -7.48
CA LEU A 158 -17.36 18.44 -6.20
C LEU A 158 -18.52 19.00 -5.38
N GLN A 159 -19.46 18.14 -4.99
CA GLN A 159 -20.59 18.54 -4.16
C GLN A 159 -20.22 18.49 -2.67
N PHE A 160 -20.51 19.58 -1.98
CA PHE A 160 -20.41 19.72 -0.53
C PHE A 160 -21.79 20.01 0.06
N ARG A 161 -22.08 19.45 1.24
CA ARG A 161 -23.23 19.89 2.03
C ARG A 161 -22.78 20.97 3.01
N VAL A 162 -23.50 22.08 3.02
CA VAL A 162 -23.27 23.19 3.95
C VAL A 162 -24.44 23.25 4.91
N SER A 163 -24.22 22.87 6.16
CA SER A 163 -25.22 22.90 7.22
C SER A 163 -25.05 24.14 8.06
N LYS A 164 -26.14 24.89 8.26
CA LYS A 164 -26.20 26.00 9.20
C LYS A 164 -27.11 25.63 10.36
N GLY A 165 -26.68 25.93 11.58
CA GLY A 165 -27.44 25.69 12.80
C GLY A 165 -27.08 26.68 13.90
N VAL A 166 -27.77 26.58 15.02
CA VAL A 166 -27.57 27.43 16.19
C VAL A 166 -27.51 26.58 17.46
N GLY A 167 -26.63 26.95 18.39
CA GLY A 167 -26.68 26.50 19.78
C GLY A 167 -27.53 27.49 20.57
N PHE A 168 -28.76 27.11 20.92
CA PHE A 168 -29.71 28.03 21.54
C PHE A 168 -29.42 28.33 23.02
N LEU A 169 -28.80 27.39 23.74
CA LEU A 169 -28.40 27.59 25.14
C LEU A 169 -27.10 28.37 25.24
N GLU A 170 -26.18 28.11 24.30
CA GLU A 170 -24.84 28.69 24.29
C GLU A 170 -24.79 30.05 23.53
N ASN A 171 -25.86 30.40 22.81
CA ASN A 171 -25.95 31.58 21.96
C ASN A 171 -24.89 31.60 20.84
N GLU A 172 -24.73 30.47 20.15
CA GLU A 172 -23.70 30.29 19.12
C GLU A 172 -24.27 30.01 17.74
N GLN A 173 -23.58 30.49 16.71
CA GLN A 173 -23.84 30.16 15.31
C GLN A 173 -22.89 29.04 14.87
N LYS A 174 -23.42 27.97 14.25
CA LYS A 174 -22.64 26.80 13.84
C LYS A 174 -22.76 26.59 12.34
N VAL A 175 -21.63 26.39 11.67
CA VAL A 175 -21.55 26.05 10.25
C VAL A 175 -20.68 24.82 10.07
N ARG A 176 -21.15 23.85 9.26
CA ARG A 176 -20.40 22.64 8.92
C ARG A 176 -20.38 22.43 7.42
N PHE A 177 -19.23 22.03 6.90
CA PHE A 177 -19.03 21.63 5.51
C PHE A 177 -18.71 20.14 5.47
N ASP A 178 -19.57 19.36 4.81
CA ASP A 178 -19.41 17.91 4.71
C ASP A 178 -19.08 17.52 3.27
N PHE A 179 -18.07 16.66 3.12
CA PHE A 179 -17.69 16.01 1.87
C PHE A 179 -17.57 14.50 2.11
N ARG A 180 -18.04 13.70 1.16
CA ARG A 180 -18.00 12.23 1.26
C ARG A 180 -17.22 11.66 0.08
N PRO A 181 -15.89 11.52 0.21
CA PRO A 181 -15.08 10.85 -0.80
C PRO A 181 -15.25 9.34 -0.73
N ALA A 182 -15.02 8.69 -1.86
CA ALA A 182 -14.81 7.25 -1.98
C ALA A 182 -13.50 7.03 -2.73
N TYR A 183 -12.67 6.12 -2.23
CA TYR A 183 -11.35 5.82 -2.79
C TYR A 183 -11.31 4.37 -3.26
N GLY A 184 -10.56 4.11 -4.32
CA GLY A 184 -10.29 2.76 -4.80
C GLY A 184 -8.88 2.63 -5.34
N VAL A 185 -8.24 1.51 -5.05
CA VAL A 185 -7.00 1.08 -5.69
C VAL A 185 -7.38 0.02 -6.71
N MET A 186 -7.21 0.32 -7.99
CA MET A 186 -7.64 -0.59 -9.07
C MET A 186 -6.55 -1.62 -9.39
N ASN A 187 -5.29 -1.20 -9.34
CA ASN A 187 -4.14 -2.09 -9.49
C ASN A 187 -2.90 -1.49 -8.79
N PRO A 188 -2.40 -2.09 -7.69
CA PRO A 188 -1.25 -1.54 -6.98
C PRO A 188 0.05 -1.60 -7.79
N PHE A 189 0.16 -2.48 -8.80
CA PHE A 189 1.36 -2.57 -9.66
C PHE A 189 1.51 -1.39 -10.64
N PHE A 190 0.53 -0.49 -10.69
CA PHE A 190 0.52 0.70 -11.55
C PHE A 190 0.98 1.97 -10.83
N ALA A 191 1.45 1.86 -9.60
CA ALA A 191 1.95 2.98 -8.82
C ALA A 191 3.23 2.60 -8.08
N GLY A 192 3.99 3.60 -7.65
CA GLY A 192 5.18 3.37 -6.86
C GLY A 192 5.77 4.65 -6.26
N GLN A 193 6.83 4.43 -5.49
CA GLN A 193 7.66 5.46 -4.88
C GLN A 193 8.99 5.52 -5.63
N GLY A 194 9.43 6.73 -5.97
CA GLY A 194 10.67 7.00 -6.69
C GLY A 194 11.68 7.74 -5.83
N PHE A 195 12.94 7.31 -5.92
CA PHE A 195 14.09 7.92 -5.26
C PHE A 195 15.16 8.24 -6.31
N GLY A 196 15.97 9.27 -6.06
CA GLY A 196 17.11 9.57 -6.93
C GLY A 196 18.15 8.45 -6.87
N ALA A 197 18.76 8.13 -8.00
CA ALA A 197 19.97 7.32 -8.02
C ALA A 197 21.17 8.21 -7.64
N PRO A 198 22.04 7.78 -6.70
CA PRO A 198 23.24 8.51 -6.33
C PRO A 198 24.31 8.49 -7.43
#